data_AF-A0A8C9DQB5-F1
#
_entry.id   AF-A0A8C9DQB5-F1
#
_cell.length_a   1.000
_cell.length_b   1.000
_cell.length_c   1.000
_cell.angle_alpha   90.00
_cell.angle_beta   90.00
_cell.angle_gamma   90.00
#
_symmetry.space_group_name_H-M   'P 1'
#
loop_
_entity.id
_entity.type
_entity.pdbx_description
1 polymer ?
#
loop_
_entity_poly.entity_id
_entity_poly.type
_entity_poly.pdbx_seq_one_letter_code
_entity_poly.pdbx_strand_id
1 'polypeptide(L)'
;MHCGPPDMVCETKIVAAEDHEALPGAKKDALLSAAGAMWPPLPAAPGPAAAPAAPPPAPDAQQLGGAGGTGPPGGRGVCIREFRAAEQDAARRIFYDGIMERIPNTAFRGLRQHPRTQLLYALLAALCFAVTRSLLLTCLVPAGLLGLRYYYSRKVILAYLDCALHTDMADIEQYYMKPPGSCFWVAVLDGNVVGIVAARAHEEDNTVELLRMSVDSRFRGKGIAKALGRKVLEFAVVHNYSAVVLGTTAVKVAAHKLYESLGFRHMGASDHYVLPGMTLSLAERLFFQVRYHRYRLQLREE
;
A
#
# COMPACT_ATOMS: atom_id res chain seq x y z
N MET A 1 5.27 21.31 0.84
CA MET A 1 5.84 19.99 0.48
C MET A 1 5.05 19.50 -0.72
N HIS A 2 5.58 19.68 -1.93
CA HIS A 2 4.93 19.18 -3.14
C HIS A 2 5.24 17.69 -3.26
N CYS A 3 4.23 16.85 -3.11
CA CYS A 3 4.32 15.45 -3.52
C CYS A 3 4.22 15.42 -5.05
N GLY A 4 5.37 15.45 -5.74
CA GLY A 4 5.43 14.94 -7.10
C GLY A 4 5.07 13.45 -7.11
N PRO A 5 4.64 12.89 -8.25
CA PRO A 5 4.35 11.47 -8.34
C PRO A 5 5.62 10.72 -7.92
N PRO A 6 5.54 9.82 -6.91
CA PRO A 6 6.67 8.96 -6.62
C PRO A 6 6.82 8.06 -7.84
N ASP A 7 7.94 8.18 -8.55
CA ASP A 7 8.46 7.06 -9.31
C ASP A 7 8.47 5.87 -8.35
N MET A 8 7.51 4.96 -8.53
CA MET A 8 7.59 3.65 -7.94
C MET A 8 8.78 3.00 -8.61
N VAL A 9 9.95 3.22 -8.01
CA VAL A 9 11.21 2.63 -8.40
C VAL A 9 11.01 1.12 -8.37
N CYS A 10 10.81 0.58 -9.57
CA CYS A 10 11.00 -0.81 -9.90
C CYS A 10 12.46 -1.16 -9.60
N GLU A 11 12.68 -1.91 -8.53
CA GLU A 11 13.89 -2.72 -8.42
C GLU A 11 13.48 -4.19 -8.55
N THR A 12 13.15 -4.58 -9.79
CA THR A 12 13.57 -5.89 -10.28
C THR A 12 15.02 -5.73 -10.75
N LYS A 13 15.95 -5.54 -9.81
CA LYS A 13 17.37 -5.77 -10.08
C LYS A 13 17.77 -7.04 -9.33
N ILE A 14 17.79 -8.11 -10.12
CA ILE A 14 18.47 -9.36 -9.82
C ILE A 14 19.92 -8.99 -9.48
N VAL A 15 20.28 -9.04 -8.20
CA VAL A 15 21.69 -9.19 -7.82
C VAL A 15 21.90 -10.68 -7.69
N ALA A 16 22.25 -11.30 -8.83
CA ALA A 16 22.98 -12.54 -8.81
C ALA A 16 24.30 -12.29 -8.07
N ALA A 17 24.59 -13.15 -7.12
CA ALA A 17 25.90 -13.27 -6.52
C ALA A 17 26.91 -13.63 -7.61
N GLU A 18 28.05 -12.95 -7.62
CA GLU A 18 29.33 -13.50 -8.07
C GLU A 18 30.44 -12.68 -7.39
N ASP A 19 30.93 -13.20 -6.26
CA ASP A 19 32.27 -12.93 -5.76
C ASP A 19 33.24 -13.73 -6.64
N HIS A 20 34.17 -13.08 -7.34
CA HIS A 20 35.55 -13.57 -7.53
C HIS A 20 36.47 -12.49 -8.18
N GLU A 21 37.51 -12.14 -7.40
CA GLU A 21 38.89 -11.72 -7.73
C GLU A 21 39.25 -10.59 -8.73
N ALA A 22 39.85 -9.53 -8.14
CA ALA A 22 41.17 -8.93 -8.42
C ALA A 22 41.53 -8.23 -9.78
N LEU A 23 41.55 -6.87 -9.74
CA LEU A 23 42.62 -5.87 -10.09
C LEU A 23 43.46 -5.97 -11.40
N PRO A 24 44.18 -4.90 -11.85
CA PRO A 24 43.86 -3.46 -12.00
C PRO A 24 44.35 -2.83 -13.34
N GLY A 25 43.96 -1.59 -13.70
CA GLY A 25 44.71 -0.84 -14.74
C GLY A 25 44.09 0.41 -15.41
N ALA A 26 44.59 1.58 -14.98
CA ALA A 26 45.02 2.74 -15.80
C ALA A 26 44.04 3.77 -16.43
N LYS A 27 44.25 5.02 -15.95
CA LYS A 27 44.39 6.33 -16.63
C LYS A 27 43.17 7.09 -17.21
N LYS A 28 42.71 8.08 -16.41
CA LYS A 28 42.86 9.55 -16.59
C LYS A 28 43.17 10.12 -18.00
N ASP A 29 42.28 11.00 -18.48
CA ASP A 29 42.47 12.46 -18.70
C ASP A 29 41.77 13.02 -19.96
N ALA A 30 41.44 14.31 -19.86
CA ALA A 30 41.07 15.29 -20.91
C ALA A 30 39.57 15.41 -21.28
N LEU A 31 38.98 16.59 -21.48
CA LEU A 31 39.27 17.98 -21.16
C LEU A 31 38.03 18.81 -21.54
N LEU A 32 37.85 19.92 -20.83
CA LEU A 32 36.97 21.07 -21.07
C LEU A 32 36.68 21.42 -22.54
N SER A 33 35.43 21.78 -22.86
CA SER A 33 35.02 23.15 -23.23
C SER A 33 33.63 23.15 -23.89
N ALA A 34 32.71 23.98 -23.38
CA ALA A 34 31.99 25.00 -24.13
C ALA A 34 30.82 25.54 -23.30
N ALA A 35 30.95 26.81 -22.91
CA ALA A 35 29.88 27.63 -22.37
C ALA A 35 28.83 27.97 -23.45
N GLY A 36 27.57 28.09 -23.04
CA GLY A 36 26.50 28.63 -23.88
C GLY A 36 25.14 28.56 -23.19
N ALA A 37 24.73 29.70 -22.62
CA ALA A 37 23.36 30.22 -22.42
C ALA A 37 22.19 29.32 -22.88
N MET A 38 21.05 29.17 -22.19
CA MET A 38 20.18 30.20 -21.59
C MET A 38 19.08 29.46 -20.80
N TRP A 39 18.72 29.98 -19.64
CA TRP A 39 17.55 29.60 -18.85
C TRP A 39 16.38 30.50 -19.27
N PRO A 40 15.14 30.00 -19.41
CA PRO A 40 13.96 30.86 -19.45
C PRO A 40 13.51 31.24 -18.01
N PRO A 41 12.89 32.42 -17.83
CA PRO A 41 12.50 32.93 -16.51
C PRO A 41 11.25 32.24 -15.96
N LEU A 42 11.18 32.15 -14.63
CA LEU A 42 10.05 31.68 -13.84
C LEU A 42 8.83 32.62 -14.01
N PRO A 43 7.60 32.09 -14.16
CA PRO A 43 6.39 32.90 -14.04
C PRO A 43 6.04 33.19 -12.58
N ALA A 44 5.46 34.38 -12.39
CA ALA A 44 5.12 35.00 -11.11
C ALA A 44 4.05 34.25 -10.30
N ALA A 45 4.16 34.38 -8.98
CA ALA A 45 3.21 33.85 -8.01
C ALA A 45 1.83 34.55 -8.09
N PRO A 46 0.70 33.83 -8.06
CA PRO A 46 -0.59 34.40 -7.70
C PRO A 46 -0.77 34.47 -6.18
N GLY A 47 -1.35 35.58 -5.71
CA GLY A 47 -1.58 35.93 -4.30
C GLY A 47 -2.64 35.08 -3.58
N PRO A 48 -2.96 35.42 -2.31
CA PRO A 48 -3.64 34.53 -1.38
C PRO A 48 -5.12 34.33 -1.76
N ALA A 49 -5.50 33.07 -2.02
CA ALA A 49 -6.89 32.67 -2.19
C ALA A 49 -7.56 32.44 -0.82
N ALA A 50 -8.81 32.90 -0.73
CA ALA A 50 -9.66 32.92 0.44
C ALA A 50 -10.00 31.52 1.00
N ALA A 51 -10.28 31.47 2.30
CA ALA A 51 -10.65 30.28 3.06
C ALA A 51 -11.94 29.61 2.54
N PRO A 52 -12.02 28.26 2.48
CA PRO A 52 -13.23 27.57 2.10
C PRO A 52 -14.28 27.57 3.22
N ALA A 53 -15.54 27.79 2.82
CA ALA A 53 -16.72 27.81 3.68
C ALA A 53 -17.07 26.42 4.25
N ALA A 54 -17.69 26.42 5.42
CA ALA A 54 -18.12 25.23 6.16
C ALA A 54 -19.17 24.39 5.39
N PRO A 55 -19.17 23.05 5.58
CA PRO A 55 -20.14 22.16 4.92
C PRO A 55 -21.56 22.33 5.50
N PRO A 56 -22.62 22.20 4.69
CA PRO A 56 -24.00 22.26 5.17
C PRO A 56 -24.38 21.01 6.00
N PRO A 57 -25.35 21.13 6.93
CA PRO A 57 -25.78 20.01 7.76
C PRO A 57 -26.58 18.97 6.97
N ALA A 58 -26.47 17.71 7.40
CA ALA A 58 -27.14 16.56 6.82
C ALA A 58 -28.68 16.66 6.94
N PRO A 59 -29.45 16.17 5.95
CA PRO A 59 -30.91 16.14 6.06
C PRO A 59 -31.37 14.98 6.95
N ASP A 60 -32.37 15.28 7.77
CA ASP A 60 -33.05 14.38 8.70
C ASP A 60 -33.79 13.23 8.01
N ALA A 61 -33.82 12.10 8.71
CA ALA A 61 -34.63 10.95 8.37
C ALA A 61 -36.12 11.21 8.66
N GLN A 62 -36.97 11.18 7.63
CA GLN A 62 -38.39 10.91 7.83
C GLN A 62 -39.03 10.20 6.60
N GLN A 63 -39.85 9.21 6.93
CA GLN A 63 -40.57 8.28 6.05
C GLN A 63 -41.46 8.96 5.01
N LEU A 64 -41.54 8.36 3.82
CA LEU A 64 -42.78 8.29 3.02
C LEU A 64 -42.75 6.98 2.20
N GLY A 65 -43.79 6.18 2.37
CA GLY A 65 -43.94 4.85 1.78
C GLY A 65 -44.48 4.85 0.35
N GLY A 66 -44.23 3.73 -0.33
CA GLY A 66 -45.15 3.04 -1.23
C GLY A 66 -45.44 3.63 -2.61
N ALA A 67 -44.87 3.04 -3.66
CA ALA A 67 -45.58 2.62 -4.89
C ALA A 67 -44.63 1.81 -5.79
N GLY A 68 -45.18 0.80 -6.47
CA GLY A 68 -44.43 -0.27 -7.11
C GLY A 68 -43.66 0.10 -8.38
N GLY A 69 -42.59 -0.64 -8.60
CA GLY A 69 -41.81 -0.69 -9.82
C GLY A 69 -41.02 -1.99 -9.85
N THR A 70 -41.46 -2.91 -10.71
CA THR A 70 -40.95 -4.26 -10.93
C THR A 70 -39.45 -4.29 -11.27
N GLY A 71 -38.61 -4.60 -10.28
CA GLY A 71 -37.26 -5.12 -10.52
C GLY A 71 -37.30 -6.65 -10.67
N PRO A 72 -36.42 -7.26 -11.49
CA PRO A 72 -36.29 -8.71 -11.48
C PRO A 72 -35.75 -9.16 -10.11
N PRO A 73 -36.24 -10.27 -9.53
CA PRO A 73 -35.65 -10.84 -8.32
C PRO A 73 -34.39 -11.60 -8.74
N GLY A 74 -33.20 -11.03 -8.52
CA GLY A 74 -31.99 -11.53 -9.17
C GLY A 74 -30.70 -11.39 -8.36
N GLY A 75 -30.58 -12.20 -7.30
CA GLY A 75 -29.29 -12.66 -6.77
C GLY A 75 -28.76 -11.93 -5.52
N ARG A 76 -28.79 -12.62 -4.35
CA ARG A 76 -27.96 -12.31 -3.16
C ARG A 76 -26.48 -12.62 -3.41
N GLY A 77 -25.96 -12.21 -4.57
CA GLY A 77 -24.63 -12.54 -5.06
C GLY A 77 -23.75 -11.31 -5.08
N VAL A 78 -22.48 -11.49 -4.72
CA VAL A 78 -21.46 -10.46 -4.94
C VAL A 78 -21.15 -10.44 -6.43
N CYS A 79 -21.34 -9.30 -7.09
CA CYS A 79 -20.99 -9.07 -8.48
C CYS A 79 -19.65 -8.35 -8.57
N ILE A 80 -18.72 -8.82 -9.39
CA ILE A 80 -17.47 -8.12 -9.67
C ILE A 80 -17.56 -7.50 -11.05
N ARG A 81 -17.32 -6.20 -11.12
CA ARG A 81 -17.31 -5.44 -12.36
C ARG A 81 -16.28 -4.33 -12.33
N GLU A 82 -16.03 -3.74 -13.49
CA GLU A 82 -15.16 -2.56 -13.60
C GLU A 82 -15.71 -1.39 -12.79
N PHE A 83 -14.77 -0.57 -12.33
CA PHE A 83 -15.02 0.65 -11.59
C PHE A 83 -15.78 1.67 -12.43
N ARG A 84 -16.59 2.50 -11.75
CA ARG A 84 -17.27 3.65 -12.34
C ARG A 84 -16.87 4.91 -11.57
N ALA A 85 -16.64 6.02 -12.26
CA ALA A 85 -16.20 7.28 -11.65
C ALA A 85 -17.10 7.75 -10.49
N ALA A 86 -18.42 7.52 -10.58
CA ALA A 86 -19.39 7.84 -9.53
C ALA A 86 -19.13 7.10 -8.19
N GLU A 87 -18.33 6.04 -8.19
CA GLU A 87 -18.05 5.19 -7.02
C GLU A 87 -16.68 5.49 -6.39
N GLN A 88 -16.01 6.55 -6.84
CA GLN A 88 -14.67 6.92 -6.38
C GLN A 88 -14.60 7.05 -4.86
N ASP A 89 -15.56 7.74 -4.24
CA ASP A 89 -15.57 7.97 -2.80
C ASP A 89 -15.72 6.65 -2.02
N ALA A 90 -16.54 5.73 -2.52
CA ALA A 90 -16.71 4.41 -1.91
C ALA A 90 -15.42 3.59 -1.99
N ALA A 91 -14.76 3.59 -3.16
CA ALA A 91 -13.48 2.91 -3.35
C ALA A 91 -12.38 3.49 -2.45
N ARG A 92 -12.24 4.82 -2.42
CA ARG A 92 -11.30 5.54 -1.55
C ARG A 92 -11.54 5.24 -0.08
N ARG A 93 -12.80 5.22 0.36
CA ARG A 93 -13.16 4.86 1.73
C ARG A 93 -12.76 3.44 2.10
N ILE A 94 -13.07 2.46 1.26
CA ILE A 94 -12.71 1.05 1.51
C ILE A 94 -11.19 0.88 1.59
N PHE A 95 -10.45 1.56 0.70
CA PHE A 95 -9.00 1.60 0.75
C PHE A 95 -8.49 2.22 2.06
N TYR A 96 -9.00 3.40 2.42
CA TYR A 96 -8.65 4.11 3.65
C TYR A 96 -8.88 3.24 4.89
N ASP A 97 -10.10 2.71 5.06
CA ASP A 97 -10.48 1.88 6.20
C ASP A 97 -9.61 0.62 6.26
N GLY A 98 -9.33 0.00 5.11
CA GLY A 98 -8.44 -1.16 4.99
C GLY A 98 -7.01 -0.89 5.48
N ILE A 99 -6.45 0.27 5.14
CA ILE A 99 -5.10 0.67 5.59
C ILE A 99 -5.10 1.10 7.06
N MET A 100 -6.12 1.81 7.54
CA MET A 100 -6.20 2.26 8.94
C MET A 100 -6.28 1.12 9.94
N GLU A 101 -7.00 0.05 9.63
CA GLU A 101 -7.03 -1.16 10.46
C GLU A 101 -5.66 -1.84 10.64
N ARG A 102 -4.70 -1.51 9.77
CA ARG A 102 -3.39 -2.13 9.78
C ARG A 102 -2.44 -1.51 10.81
N ILE A 103 -2.63 -0.24 11.18
CA ILE A 103 -1.78 0.49 12.13
C ILE A 103 -1.56 -0.28 13.44
N PRO A 104 -2.60 -0.66 14.20
CA PRO A 104 -2.40 -1.39 15.46
C PRO A 104 -1.74 -2.75 15.23
N ASN A 105 -2.08 -3.44 14.13
CA ASN A 105 -1.47 -4.73 13.81
C ASN A 105 0.03 -4.61 13.53
N THR A 106 0.45 -3.60 12.78
CA THR A 106 1.87 -3.34 12.51
C THR A 106 2.63 -2.95 13.78
N ALA A 107 2.04 -2.10 14.62
CA ALA A 107 2.65 -1.67 15.87
C ALA A 107 2.85 -2.83 16.85
N PHE A 108 1.80 -3.62 17.12
CA PHE A 108 1.82 -4.65 18.16
C PHE A 108 2.25 -6.02 17.64
N ARG A 109 1.60 -6.54 16.58
CA ARG A 109 1.93 -7.89 16.05
C ARG A 109 3.25 -7.88 15.29
N GLY A 110 3.59 -6.78 14.63
CA GLY A 110 4.90 -6.63 13.99
C GLY A 110 6.06 -6.74 14.98
N LEU A 111 5.90 -6.26 16.23
CA LEU A 111 6.94 -6.40 17.25
C LEU A 111 7.29 -7.88 17.52
N ARG A 112 6.30 -8.79 17.44
CA ARG A 112 6.52 -10.23 17.64
C ARG A 112 7.40 -10.86 16.56
N GLN A 113 7.51 -10.24 15.39
CA GLN A 113 8.33 -10.74 14.29
C GLN A 113 9.81 -10.31 14.39
N HIS A 114 10.14 -9.39 15.30
CA HIS A 114 11.48 -8.82 15.43
C HIS A 114 12.07 -9.11 16.83
N PRO A 115 12.67 -10.29 17.06
CA PRO A 115 13.19 -10.69 18.38
C PRO A 115 14.30 -9.77 18.88
N ARG A 116 15.10 -9.21 17.97
CA ARG A 116 16.15 -8.22 18.31
C ARG A 116 15.58 -6.97 18.97
N THR A 117 14.45 -6.46 18.46
CA THR A 117 13.77 -5.30 19.02
C THR A 117 13.15 -5.62 20.39
N GLN A 118 12.62 -6.84 20.56
CA GLN A 118 12.12 -7.30 21.86
C GLN A 118 13.24 -7.40 22.90
N LEU A 119 14.39 -7.97 22.53
CA LEU A 119 15.58 -8.04 23.39
C LEU A 119 16.06 -6.63 23.78
N LEU A 120 16.13 -5.71 22.83
CA LEU A 120 16.51 -4.31 23.11
C LEU A 120 15.57 -3.66 24.12
N TYR A 121 14.25 -3.84 23.97
CA TYR A 121 13.26 -3.28 24.89
C TYR A 121 13.37 -3.90 26.29
N ALA A 122 13.59 -5.22 26.36
CA ALA A 122 13.80 -5.93 27.62
C ALA A 122 15.09 -5.48 28.32
N LEU A 123 16.19 -5.33 27.59
CA LEU A 123 17.46 -4.82 28.11
C LEU A 123 17.32 -3.39 28.64
N LEU A 124 16.60 -2.51 27.93
CA LEU A 124 16.36 -1.14 28.39
C LEU A 124 15.53 -1.11 29.68
N ALA A 125 14.51 -1.98 29.79
CA ALA A 125 13.72 -2.12 31.01
C ALA A 125 14.57 -2.67 32.17
N ALA A 126 15.38 -3.70 31.93
CA ALA A 126 16.27 -4.28 32.93
C ALA A 126 17.32 -3.28 33.43
N LEU A 127 17.91 -2.50 32.53
CA LEU A 127 18.84 -1.43 32.87
C LEU A 127 18.16 -0.33 33.71
N CYS A 128 16.94 0.07 33.34
CA CYS A 128 16.16 1.02 34.12
C CYS A 128 15.90 0.50 35.55
N PHE A 129 15.55 -0.78 35.70
CA PHE A 129 15.38 -1.40 37.01
C PHE A 129 16.70 -1.43 37.81
N ALA A 130 17.81 -1.80 37.18
CA ALA A 130 19.11 -1.88 37.85
C ALA A 130 19.57 -0.52 38.42
N VAL A 131 19.31 0.57 37.69
CA VAL A 131 19.70 1.93 38.09
C VAL A 131 18.73 2.52 39.12
N THR A 132 17.42 2.38 38.91
CA THR A 132 16.41 3.07 39.72
C THR A 132 15.88 2.24 40.90
N ARG A 133 16.02 0.91 40.84
CA ARG A 133 15.35 -0.09 41.71
C ARG A 133 13.85 0.12 41.87
N SER A 134 13.22 0.87 40.97
CA SER A 134 11.81 1.22 41.01
C SER A 134 11.01 0.38 40.02
N LEU A 135 10.03 -0.36 40.53
CA LEU A 135 9.14 -1.18 39.68
C LEU A 135 8.24 -0.31 38.81
N LEU A 136 7.78 0.85 39.32
CA LEU A 136 6.92 1.76 38.58
C LEU A 136 7.60 2.29 37.31
N LEU A 137 8.82 2.82 37.45
CA LEU A 137 9.63 3.31 36.34
C LEU A 137 9.92 2.20 35.32
N THR A 138 10.23 1.00 35.81
CA THR A 138 10.48 -0.18 34.97
C THR A 138 9.26 -0.56 34.14
N CYS A 139 8.04 -0.48 34.70
CA CYS A 139 6.81 -0.74 33.95
C CYS A 139 6.47 0.34 32.92
N LEU A 140 6.85 1.60 33.17
CA LEU A 140 6.60 2.71 32.24
C LEU A 140 7.47 2.65 30.99
N VAL A 141 8.68 2.07 31.06
CA VAL A 141 9.60 1.99 29.91
C VAL A 141 9.01 1.17 28.74
N PRO A 142 8.56 -0.09 28.91
CA PRO A 142 7.91 -0.84 27.83
C PRO A 142 6.66 -0.14 27.30
N ALA A 143 5.86 0.48 28.18
CA ALA A 143 4.66 1.21 27.77
C ALA A 143 5.01 2.41 26.87
N GLY A 144 6.03 3.19 27.25
CA GLY A 144 6.53 4.32 26.45
C GLY A 144 7.11 3.87 25.11
N LEU A 145 7.91 2.80 25.09
CA LEU A 145 8.47 2.23 23.86
C LEU A 145 7.37 1.73 22.91
N LEU A 146 6.34 1.06 23.44
CA LEU A 146 5.17 0.63 22.67
C LEU A 146 4.37 1.84 22.15
N GLY A 147 4.21 2.88 22.96
CA GLY A 147 3.58 4.13 22.55
C GLY A 147 4.33 4.81 21.41
N LEU A 148 5.67 4.87 21.49
CA LEU A 148 6.52 5.43 20.45
C LEU A 148 6.50 4.59 19.17
N ARG A 149 6.53 3.26 19.30
CA ARG A 149 6.32 2.32 18.19
C ARG A 149 4.97 2.53 17.51
N TYR A 150 3.90 2.69 18.28
CA TYR A 150 2.57 2.99 17.74
C TYR A 150 2.53 4.34 17.03
N TYR A 151 3.13 5.39 17.61
CA TYR A 151 3.23 6.71 17.03
C TYR A 151 3.95 6.70 15.67
N TYR A 152 5.15 6.12 15.59
CA TYR A 152 5.90 6.04 14.32
C TYR A 152 5.19 5.15 13.30
N SER A 153 4.58 4.05 13.72
CA SER A 153 3.77 3.21 12.82
C SER A 153 2.60 3.98 12.24
N ARG A 154 1.89 4.76 13.06
CA ARG A 154 0.79 5.61 12.63
C ARG A 154 1.29 6.70 11.69
N LYS A 155 2.39 7.38 12.03
CA LYS A 155 3.00 8.45 11.21
C LYS A 155 3.32 7.95 9.81
N VAL A 156 4.07 6.84 9.70
CA VAL A 156 4.49 6.28 8.41
C VAL A 156 3.31 5.77 7.59
N ILE A 157 2.37 5.04 8.21
CA ILE A 157 1.21 4.51 7.49
C ILE A 157 0.29 5.65 7.01
N LEU A 158 0.12 6.72 7.80
CA LEU A 158 -0.62 7.90 7.36
C LEU A 158 0.08 8.63 6.23
N ALA A 159 1.41 8.79 6.26
CA ALA A 159 2.15 9.38 5.15
C ALA A 159 1.99 8.57 3.86
N TYR A 160 2.10 7.24 3.94
CA TYR A 160 1.83 6.35 2.82
C TYR A 160 0.40 6.48 2.28
N LEU A 161 -0.58 6.49 3.19
CA LEU A 161 -1.99 6.62 2.83
C LEU A 161 -2.25 7.97 2.15
N ASP A 162 -1.70 9.05 2.69
CA ASP A 162 -1.81 10.39 2.13
C ASP A 162 -1.22 10.46 0.72
N CYS A 163 -0.02 9.89 0.52
CA CYS A 163 0.57 9.77 -0.81
C CYS A 163 -0.34 9.00 -1.77
N ALA A 164 -0.85 7.83 -1.38
CA ALA A 164 -1.73 7.04 -2.24
C ALA A 164 -3.04 7.78 -2.59
N LEU A 165 -3.67 8.44 -1.60
CA LEU A 165 -4.91 9.20 -1.81
C LEU A 165 -4.75 10.44 -2.67
N HIS A 166 -3.54 10.99 -2.77
CA HIS A 166 -3.20 12.13 -3.63
C HIS A 166 -2.50 11.73 -4.93
N THR A 167 -2.30 10.43 -5.18
CA THR A 167 -1.69 9.93 -6.42
C THR A 167 -2.68 9.03 -7.15
N ASP A 168 -2.53 7.71 -7.06
CA ASP A 168 -3.29 6.73 -7.84
C ASP A 168 -4.76 6.62 -7.43
N MET A 169 -5.10 6.95 -6.18
CA MET A 169 -6.47 6.96 -5.69
C MET A 169 -7.14 8.35 -5.77
N ALA A 170 -6.43 9.39 -6.23
CA ALA A 170 -6.98 10.73 -6.40
C ALA A 170 -7.97 10.79 -7.57
N ASP A 171 -7.59 10.15 -8.68
CA ASP A 171 -8.38 9.96 -9.89
C ASP A 171 -8.15 8.53 -10.40
N ILE A 172 -9.03 7.62 -9.96
CA ILE A 172 -8.91 6.18 -10.25
C ILE A 172 -9.11 5.93 -11.75
N GLU A 173 -9.99 6.69 -12.40
CA GLU A 173 -10.30 6.53 -13.81
C GLU A 173 -9.09 6.90 -14.67
N GLN A 174 -8.49 8.07 -14.42
CA GLN A 174 -7.29 8.51 -15.12
C GLN A 174 -6.10 7.57 -14.89
N TYR A 175 -5.94 7.04 -13.68
CA TYR A 175 -4.75 6.25 -13.33
C TYR A 175 -4.84 4.76 -13.70
N TYR A 176 -6.02 4.15 -13.58
CA TYR A 176 -6.19 2.70 -13.76
C TYR A 176 -7.13 2.29 -14.89
N MET A 177 -7.96 3.18 -15.42
CA MET A 177 -8.91 2.82 -16.49
C MET A 177 -8.43 3.27 -17.88
N LYS A 178 -7.72 4.39 -17.97
CA LYS A 178 -7.23 4.91 -19.26
C LYS A 178 -5.95 4.25 -19.78
N PRO A 179 -4.93 3.95 -18.96
CA PRO A 179 -3.71 3.35 -19.48
C PRO A 179 -3.95 1.91 -19.98
N PRO A 180 -3.27 1.49 -21.05
CA PRO A 180 -3.35 0.11 -21.51
C PRO A 180 -2.78 -0.85 -20.45
N GLY A 181 -3.35 -2.05 -20.35
CA GLY A 181 -2.85 -3.07 -19.43
C GLY A 181 -3.10 -2.78 -17.94
N SER A 182 -3.86 -1.74 -17.60
CA SER A 182 -4.35 -1.50 -16.24
C SER A 182 -5.87 -1.61 -16.17
N CYS A 183 -6.36 -1.99 -15.00
CA CYS A 183 -7.78 -2.01 -14.70
C CYS A 183 -8.01 -1.95 -13.18
N PHE A 184 -9.25 -1.69 -12.79
CA PHE A 184 -9.72 -1.51 -11.43
C PHE A 184 -11.13 -2.08 -11.35
N TRP A 185 -11.33 -3.03 -10.44
CA TRP A 185 -12.61 -3.68 -10.24
C TRP A 185 -13.15 -3.39 -8.85
N VAL A 186 -14.47 -3.34 -8.80
CA VAL A 186 -15.25 -3.24 -7.58
C VAL A 186 -16.08 -4.50 -7.38
N ALA A 187 -16.14 -4.98 -6.15
CA ALA A 187 -17.12 -5.97 -5.72
C ALA A 187 -18.35 -5.23 -5.22
N VAL A 188 -19.51 -5.50 -5.82
CA VAL A 188 -20.80 -4.87 -5.50
C VAL A 188 -21.72 -5.91 -4.89
N LEU A 189 -22.32 -5.58 -3.75
CA LEU A 189 -23.33 -6.38 -3.07
C LEU A 189 -24.49 -5.47 -2.68
N ASP A 190 -25.72 -5.86 -3.06
CA ASP A 190 -26.94 -5.08 -2.79
C ASP A 190 -26.81 -3.60 -3.24
N GLY A 191 -26.19 -3.38 -4.40
CA GLY A 191 -25.95 -2.04 -4.96
C GLY A 191 -24.80 -1.25 -4.32
N ASN A 192 -24.15 -1.78 -3.29
CA ASN A 192 -23.06 -1.10 -2.59
C ASN A 192 -21.70 -1.69 -2.96
N VAL A 193 -20.70 -0.83 -3.16
CA VAL A 193 -19.31 -1.28 -3.28
C VAL A 193 -18.84 -1.80 -1.91
N VAL A 194 -18.36 -3.03 -1.87
CA VAL A 194 -17.91 -3.73 -0.65
C VAL A 194 -16.46 -4.21 -0.74
N GLY A 195 -15.83 -4.08 -1.91
CA GLY A 195 -14.42 -4.40 -2.09
C GLY A 195 -13.87 -3.83 -3.38
N ILE A 196 -12.55 -3.73 -3.45
CA ILE A 196 -11.80 -3.13 -4.54
C ILE A 196 -10.54 -3.94 -4.84
N VAL A 197 -10.07 -3.88 -6.08
CA VAL A 197 -8.75 -4.36 -6.51
C VAL A 197 -8.32 -3.62 -7.77
N ALA A 198 -7.02 -3.36 -7.89
CA ALA A 198 -6.42 -2.80 -9.08
C ALA A 198 -5.44 -3.81 -9.70
N ALA A 199 -5.28 -3.72 -11.02
CA ALA A 199 -4.23 -4.39 -11.78
C ALA A 199 -3.49 -3.33 -12.60
N ARG A 200 -2.18 -3.49 -12.72
CA ARG A 200 -1.36 -2.64 -13.59
C ARG A 200 -0.28 -3.48 -14.26
N ALA A 201 -0.17 -3.36 -15.58
CA ALA A 201 0.88 -4.00 -16.35
C ALA A 201 2.26 -3.39 -16.06
N HIS A 202 3.27 -4.26 -16.06
CA HIS A 202 4.67 -3.93 -16.13
C HIS A 202 5.20 -4.49 -17.46
N GLU A 203 5.27 -3.63 -18.46
CA GLU A 203 5.55 -4.02 -19.86
C GLU A 203 6.92 -4.67 -20.02
N GLU A 204 7.94 -4.16 -19.32
CA GLU A 204 9.33 -4.65 -19.42
C GLU A 204 9.46 -6.14 -19.08
N ASP A 205 8.70 -6.61 -18.09
CA ASP A 205 8.75 -7.99 -17.60
C ASP A 205 7.56 -8.84 -18.08
N ASN A 206 6.68 -8.27 -18.92
CA ASN A 206 5.41 -8.87 -19.33
C ASN A 206 4.61 -9.44 -18.14
N THR A 207 4.46 -8.65 -17.07
CA THR A 207 3.72 -9.07 -15.86
C THR A 207 2.63 -8.09 -15.50
N VAL A 208 1.67 -8.53 -14.69
CA VAL A 208 0.66 -7.65 -14.07
C VAL A 208 0.87 -7.62 -12.56
N GLU A 209 0.90 -6.42 -12.00
CA GLU A 209 0.90 -6.22 -10.56
C GLU A 209 -0.52 -6.10 -10.01
N LEU A 210 -0.85 -6.90 -9.00
CA LEU A 210 -2.09 -6.79 -8.23
C LEU A 210 -1.89 -5.77 -7.11
N LEU A 211 -2.68 -4.70 -7.17
CA LEU A 211 -2.58 -3.53 -6.31
C LEU A 211 -3.90 -3.26 -5.58
N ARG A 212 -3.82 -2.44 -4.52
CA ARG A 212 -4.97 -1.83 -3.82
C ARG A 212 -6.10 -2.78 -3.38
N MET A 213 -5.86 -4.08 -3.26
CA MET A 213 -6.90 -5.03 -2.84
C MET A 213 -7.38 -4.72 -1.42
N SER A 214 -8.67 -4.45 -1.25
CA SER A 214 -9.30 -4.22 0.06
C SER A 214 -10.76 -4.63 0.05
N VAL A 215 -11.26 -5.14 1.18
CA VAL A 215 -12.66 -5.54 1.37
C VAL A 215 -13.15 -4.90 2.67
N ASP A 216 -14.32 -4.30 2.61
CA ASP A 216 -15.02 -3.73 3.76
C ASP A 216 -15.14 -4.78 4.87
N SER A 217 -14.79 -4.38 6.09
CA SER A 217 -14.69 -5.27 7.24
C SER A 217 -15.98 -6.05 7.52
N ARG A 218 -17.14 -5.46 7.22
CA ARG A 218 -18.47 -6.05 7.41
C ARG A 218 -18.76 -7.21 6.46
N PHE A 219 -18.02 -7.32 5.36
CA PHE A 219 -18.24 -8.30 4.30
C PHE A 219 -17.10 -9.31 4.14
N ARG A 220 -16.11 -9.31 5.04
CA ARG A 220 -15.01 -10.28 5.04
C ARG A 220 -15.49 -11.68 5.43
N GLY A 221 -14.69 -12.69 5.11
CA GLY A 221 -15.03 -14.10 5.33
C GLY A 221 -16.01 -14.70 4.30
N LYS A 222 -16.53 -13.88 3.38
CA LYS A 222 -17.47 -14.30 2.31
C LYS A 222 -16.79 -14.63 0.97
N GLY A 223 -15.47 -14.79 0.94
CA GLY A 223 -14.72 -15.10 -0.29
C GLY A 223 -14.54 -13.95 -1.29
N ILE A 224 -14.97 -12.73 -0.97
CA ILE A 224 -14.92 -11.54 -1.86
C ILE A 224 -13.51 -11.25 -2.36
N ALA A 225 -12.52 -11.20 -1.46
CA ALA A 225 -11.13 -10.94 -1.82
C ALA A 225 -10.56 -12.01 -2.77
N LYS A 226 -11.01 -13.27 -2.62
CA LYS A 226 -10.63 -14.38 -3.52
C LYS A 226 -11.25 -14.20 -4.90
N ALA A 227 -12.51 -13.79 -4.97
CA ALA A 227 -13.18 -13.49 -6.23
C ALA A 227 -12.53 -12.29 -6.94
N LEU A 228 -12.18 -11.22 -6.21
CA LEU A 228 -11.45 -10.06 -6.74
C LEU A 228 -10.06 -10.48 -7.28
N GLY A 229 -9.31 -11.29 -6.52
CA GLY A 229 -8.03 -11.81 -6.98
C GLY A 229 -8.13 -12.65 -8.25
N ARG A 230 -9.14 -13.53 -8.35
CA ARG A 230 -9.40 -14.30 -9.58
C ARG A 230 -9.70 -13.41 -10.78
N LYS A 231 -10.42 -12.30 -10.59
CA LYS A 231 -10.68 -11.35 -11.68
C LYS A 231 -9.40 -10.76 -12.26
N VAL A 232 -8.41 -10.47 -11.41
CA VAL A 232 -7.08 -10.02 -11.86
C VAL A 232 -6.34 -11.12 -12.61
N LEU A 233 -6.42 -12.37 -12.14
CA LEU A 233 -5.81 -13.50 -12.85
C LEU A 233 -6.46 -13.74 -14.22
N GLU A 234 -7.79 -13.68 -14.31
CA GLU A 234 -8.54 -13.76 -15.59
C GLU A 234 -8.10 -12.65 -16.55
N PHE A 235 -8.01 -11.41 -16.05
CA PHE A 235 -7.52 -10.29 -16.85
C PHE A 235 -6.12 -10.56 -17.39
N ALA A 236 -5.22 -11.05 -16.54
CA ALA A 236 -3.85 -11.35 -16.93
C ALA A 236 -3.75 -12.44 -18.01
N VAL A 237 -4.57 -13.49 -17.91
CA VAL A 237 -4.66 -14.57 -18.91
C VAL A 237 -5.22 -14.05 -20.24
N VAL A 238 -6.33 -13.30 -20.22
CA VAL A 238 -6.99 -12.77 -21.43
C VAL A 238 -6.07 -11.83 -22.21
N HIS A 239 -5.22 -11.08 -21.51
CA HIS A 239 -4.28 -10.13 -22.11
C HIS A 239 -2.89 -10.72 -22.35
N ASN A 240 -2.72 -12.04 -22.23
CA ASN A 240 -1.48 -12.78 -22.52
C ASN A 240 -0.25 -12.38 -21.68
N TYR A 241 -0.45 -11.99 -20.42
CA TYR A 241 0.66 -11.73 -19.50
C TYR A 241 1.30 -13.04 -19.01
N SER A 242 2.62 -13.02 -18.80
CA SER A 242 3.39 -14.20 -18.39
C SER A 242 3.19 -14.57 -16.91
N ALA A 243 2.99 -13.58 -16.06
CA ALA A 243 2.84 -13.76 -14.63
C ALA A 243 2.07 -12.61 -13.96
N VAL A 244 1.53 -12.91 -12.79
CA VAL A 244 0.97 -11.92 -11.87
C VAL A 244 1.87 -11.81 -10.64
N VAL A 245 2.21 -10.59 -10.26
CA VAL A 245 3.02 -10.28 -9.08
C VAL A 245 2.21 -9.47 -8.08
N LEU A 246 2.55 -9.60 -6.79
CA LEU A 246 2.02 -8.69 -5.78
C LEU A 246 3.03 -8.48 -4.65
N GLY A 247 3.04 -7.26 -4.16
CA GLY A 247 3.74 -6.85 -2.95
C GLY A 247 2.80 -6.72 -1.78
N THR A 248 3.15 -7.28 -0.63
CA THR A 248 2.39 -7.01 0.59
C THR A 248 3.29 -6.80 1.78
N THR A 249 3.02 -5.73 2.52
CA THR A 249 3.59 -5.51 3.84
C THR A 249 2.65 -6.03 4.95
N ALA A 250 1.57 -6.74 4.59
CA ALA A 250 0.54 -7.19 5.51
C ALA A 250 1.13 -8.14 6.57
N VAL A 251 0.92 -7.80 7.85
CA VAL A 251 1.25 -8.69 8.99
C VAL A 251 0.15 -9.75 9.19
N LYS A 252 -0.97 -9.64 8.48
CA LYS A 252 -2.13 -10.53 8.63
C LYS A 252 -1.88 -11.85 7.87
N VAL A 253 -1.80 -12.96 8.62
CA VAL A 253 -1.76 -14.35 8.08
C VAL A 253 -2.88 -14.62 7.06
N ALA A 254 -4.05 -14.01 7.24
CA ALA A 254 -5.17 -14.17 6.31
C ALA A 254 -4.87 -13.71 4.88
N ALA A 255 -4.06 -12.66 4.70
CA ALA A 255 -3.68 -12.17 3.37
C ALA A 255 -2.72 -13.16 2.68
N HIS A 256 -1.71 -13.66 3.40
CA HIS A 256 -0.79 -14.68 2.88
C HIS A 256 -1.53 -15.96 2.45
N LYS A 257 -2.42 -16.48 3.30
CA LYS A 257 -3.26 -17.65 2.98
C LYS A 257 -4.17 -17.40 1.77
N LEU A 258 -4.69 -16.17 1.63
CA LEU A 258 -5.50 -15.81 0.46
C LEU A 258 -4.67 -15.92 -0.82
N TYR A 259 -3.48 -15.32 -0.86
CA TYR A 259 -2.60 -15.34 -2.03
C TYR A 259 -2.14 -16.77 -2.36
N GLU A 260 -1.74 -17.55 -1.36
CA GLU A 260 -1.42 -18.97 -1.54
C GLU A 260 -2.62 -19.75 -2.11
N SER A 261 -3.84 -19.50 -1.61
CA SER A 261 -5.07 -20.15 -2.12
C SER A 261 -5.48 -19.72 -3.54
N LEU A 262 -4.88 -18.64 -4.06
CA LEU A 262 -5.02 -18.17 -5.43
C LEU A 262 -3.91 -18.75 -6.34
N GLY A 263 -2.95 -19.49 -5.79
CA GLY A 263 -1.85 -20.12 -6.52
C GLY A 263 -0.54 -19.32 -6.51
N PHE A 264 -0.48 -18.20 -5.78
CA PHE A 264 0.74 -17.41 -5.70
C PHE A 264 1.81 -18.14 -4.88
N ARG A 265 3.06 -18.09 -5.36
CA ARG A 265 4.23 -18.57 -4.63
C ARG A 265 4.94 -17.39 -3.96
N HIS A 266 5.37 -17.59 -2.72
CA HIS A 266 6.14 -16.59 -1.99
C HIS A 266 7.59 -16.57 -2.50
N MET A 267 8.01 -15.44 -3.06
CA MET A 267 9.33 -15.27 -3.68
C MET A 267 10.40 -14.82 -2.68
N GLY A 268 10.00 -14.40 -1.48
CA GLY A 268 10.90 -13.92 -0.45
C GLY A 268 10.34 -12.70 0.29
N ALA A 269 11.05 -12.32 1.34
CA ALA A 269 10.73 -11.14 2.14
C ALA A 269 11.95 -10.24 2.31
N SER A 270 11.73 -8.92 2.27
CA SER A 270 12.74 -7.92 2.58
C SER A 270 12.38 -7.15 3.85
N ASP A 271 13.35 -6.97 4.73
CA ASP A 271 13.23 -6.16 5.95
C ASP A 271 13.42 -4.65 5.69
N HIS A 272 13.88 -4.26 4.49
CA HIS A 272 14.29 -2.87 4.16
C HIS A 272 13.38 -2.18 3.15
N TYR A 273 12.09 -2.49 3.14
CA TYR A 273 11.16 -1.85 2.21
C TYR A 273 10.81 -0.43 2.66
N VAL A 274 11.05 0.54 1.77
CA VAL A 274 10.77 1.95 2.02
C VAL A 274 9.37 2.28 1.54
N LEU A 275 8.46 2.61 2.47
CA LEU A 275 7.15 3.14 2.11
C LEU A 275 7.29 4.60 1.66
N PRO A 276 6.54 5.01 0.63
CA PRO A 276 6.36 6.42 0.30
C PRO A 276 6.04 7.25 1.54
N GLY A 277 6.75 8.37 1.70
CA GLY A 277 6.61 9.27 2.86
C GLY A 277 7.50 8.93 4.07
N MET A 278 8.32 7.87 4.03
CA MET A 278 9.35 7.64 5.04
C MET A 278 10.55 8.57 4.85
N THR A 279 11.04 9.13 5.96
CA THR A 279 12.27 9.96 5.99
C THR A 279 13.52 9.13 6.28
N LEU A 280 13.35 7.84 6.60
CA LEU A 280 14.41 6.90 6.98
C LEU A 280 15.25 7.38 8.18
N SER A 281 14.69 8.29 8.99
CA SER A 281 15.32 8.73 10.24
C SER A 281 15.61 7.54 11.17
N LEU A 282 16.63 7.65 12.01
CA LEU A 282 16.98 6.60 12.98
C LEU A 282 15.78 6.16 13.83
N ALA A 283 14.94 7.12 14.24
CA ALA A 283 13.75 6.81 15.02
C ALA A 283 12.71 6.02 14.20
N GLU A 284 12.48 6.36 12.94
CA GLU A 284 11.61 5.58 12.05
C GLU A 284 12.16 4.16 11.87
N ARG A 285 13.47 3.98 11.67
CA ARG A 285 14.10 2.64 11.53
C ARG A 285 14.01 1.80 12.81
N LEU A 286 14.06 2.42 13.98
CA LEU A 286 13.98 1.75 15.27
C LEU A 286 12.54 1.37 15.64
N PHE A 287 11.59 2.26 15.38
CA PHE A 287 10.21 2.12 15.85
C PHE A 287 9.24 1.65 14.77
N PHE A 288 9.61 1.69 13.50
CA PHE A 288 8.84 1.14 12.39
C PHE A 288 9.67 0.14 11.60
N GLN A 289 9.31 -1.13 11.75
CA GLN A 289 9.94 -2.24 11.04
C GLN A 289 8.82 -3.10 10.48
N VAL A 290 8.87 -3.33 9.17
CA VAL A 290 7.85 -4.09 8.45
C VAL A 290 8.53 -4.94 7.39
N ARG A 291 8.13 -6.21 7.31
CA ARG A 291 8.54 -7.11 6.25
C ARG A 291 7.68 -6.90 5.01
N TYR A 292 8.33 -6.73 3.88
CA TYR A 292 7.70 -6.75 2.57
C TYR A 292 7.83 -8.13 1.97
N HIS A 293 6.70 -8.76 1.71
CA HIS A 293 6.62 -10.08 1.10
C HIS A 293 6.26 -9.92 -0.38
N ARG A 294 7.07 -10.52 -1.26
CA ARG A 294 6.80 -10.55 -2.69
C ARG A 294 6.23 -11.91 -3.06
N TYR A 295 5.18 -11.91 -3.86
CA TYR A 295 4.59 -13.11 -4.41
C TYR A 295 4.54 -13.05 -5.93
N ARG A 296 4.62 -14.22 -6.58
CA ARG A 296 4.52 -14.38 -8.03
C ARG A 296 3.68 -15.61 -8.35
N LEU A 297 2.83 -15.49 -9.35
CA LEU A 297 2.08 -16.59 -9.96
C LEU A 297 2.42 -16.59 -11.45
N GLN A 298 3.07 -17.66 -11.91
CA GLN A 298 3.35 -17.86 -13.34
C GLN A 298 2.09 -18.38 -14.02
N LEU A 299 1.67 -17.74 -15.11
CA LEU A 299 0.50 -18.15 -15.90
C LEU A 299 0.90 -19.03 -17.08
N ARG A 300 2.16 -18.95 -17.50
CA ARG A 300 2.76 -19.75 -18.56
C ARG A 300 3.99 -20.45 -18.02
N GLU A 301 4.16 -21.73 -18.36
CA GLU A 301 5.45 -22.40 -18.24
C GLU A 301 6.36 -21.88 -19.37
N GLU A 302 7.62 -21.59 -19.03
CA GLU A 302 8.67 -21.21 -19.99
C GLU A 302 9.08 -22.39 -20.87
#